data_AF-A0A8S3FZB4-F1
#
_entry.id   AF-A0A8S3FZB4-F1
#
_cell.length_a   1.000
_cell.length_b   1.000
_cell.length_c   1.000
_cell.angle_alpha   90.00
_cell.angle_beta   90.00
_cell.angle_gamma   90.00
#
_symmetry.space_group_name_H-M   'P 1'
#
loop_
_entity.id
_entity.type
_entity.pdbx_description
1 polymer ?
#
loop_
_entity_poly.entity_id
_entity_poly.type
_entity_poly.pdbx_seq_one_letter_code
_entity_poly.pdbx_strand_id
1 'polypeptide(L)'
;MEYYSFITNNFPGGLYNYVREVSLFDERPFEHEFFLRIQKSFPCLEELSVTNHKPQNRKPHFESNNHNRNLFAVKYSFLGEVNILNVHDDYIEQFLFDTKTCLQNTVILYIKYESLQRVTHNFTRDATRINCAQISKLYLYRESECSNSLEEYFPNAEICYRQIY
;
A
#
# COMPACT_ATOMS: atom_id res chain seq x y z
N MET A 1 -1.18 16.91 -15.39
CA MET A 1 -1.42 15.70 -14.59
C MET A 1 -2.90 15.69 -14.27
N GLU A 2 -3.62 14.61 -14.60
CA GLU A 2 -5.03 14.50 -14.22
C GLU A 2 -5.15 13.77 -12.88
N TYR A 3 -5.93 14.36 -11.98
CA TYR A 3 -6.18 13.87 -10.64
C TYR A 3 -7.63 13.45 -10.50
N TYR A 4 -7.87 12.30 -9.86
CA TYR A 4 -9.22 11.87 -9.48
C TYR A 4 -9.30 11.74 -7.96
N SER A 5 -10.02 12.68 -7.35
CA SER A 5 -10.10 12.78 -5.90
C SER A 5 -11.33 12.12 -5.31
N PHE A 6 -11.23 11.70 -4.04
CA PHE A 6 -12.34 11.25 -3.20
C PHE A 6 -13.14 10.09 -3.81
N ILE A 7 -12.44 9.12 -4.40
CA ILE A 7 -13.09 7.90 -4.86
C ILE A 7 -13.57 7.10 -3.65
N THR A 8 -14.88 6.89 -3.57
CA THR A 8 -15.51 6.09 -2.51
C THR A 8 -15.97 4.73 -3.01
N ASN A 9 -16.60 3.94 -2.13
CA ASN A 9 -17.03 2.58 -2.43
C ASN A 9 -18.09 2.46 -3.54
N ASN A 10 -18.69 3.58 -3.94
CA ASN A 10 -19.67 3.64 -5.02
C ASN A 10 -19.02 3.76 -6.40
N PHE A 11 -17.69 3.83 -6.47
CA PHE A 11 -16.96 3.88 -7.73
C PHE A 11 -17.32 2.68 -8.63
N PRO A 12 -17.96 2.90 -9.78
CA PRO A 12 -18.45 1.82 -10.63
C PRO A 12 -17.30 1.15 -11.41
N GLY A 13 -16.12 1.76 -11.43
CA GLY A 13 -15.06 1.44 -12.39
C GLY A 13 -15.16 2.33 -13.63
N GLY A 14 -14.55 1.88 -14.72
CA GLY A 14 -14.35 2.66 -15.95
C GLY A 14 -12.90 2.56 -16.39
N LEU A 15 -12.55 3.21 -17.51
CA LEU A 15 -11.17 3.27 -17.99
C LEU A 15 -10.73 4.73 -18.06
N TYR A 16 -9.75 5.10 -17.26
CA TYR A 16 -9.24 6.46 -17.11
C TYR A 16 -7.74 6.48 -17.43
N ASN A 17 -7.41 6.46 -18.72
CA ASN A 17 -6.03 6.31 -19.20
C ASN A 17 -5.11 7.51 -18.91
N TYR A 18 -5.67 8.66 -18.54
CA TYR A 18 -4.92 9.91 -18.35
C TYR A 18 -4.79 10.33 -16.89
N VAL A 19 -5.58 9.73 -15.99
CA VAL A 19 -5.47 9.94 -14.55
C VAL A 19 -4.18 9.29 -14.05
N ARG A 20 -3.41 10.06 -13.29
CA ARG A 20 -2.13 9.66 -12.70
C ARG A 20 -2.16 9.63 -11.19
N GLU A 21 -3.05 10.40 -10.59
CA GLU A 21 -3.15 10.53 -9.15
C GLU A 21 -4.57 10.14 -8.72
N VAL A 22 -4.69 9.31 -7.69
CA VAL A 22 -5.98 8.90 -7.12
C VAL A 22 -5.95 9.02 -5.60
N SER A 23 -7.00 9.62 -5.03
CA SER A 23 -7.28 9.52 -3.60
C SER A 23 -8.52 8.69 -3.31
N LEU A 24 -8.39 7.78 -2.35
CA LEU A 24 -9.44 6.87 -1.90
C LEU A 24 -9.90 7.28 -0.49
N PHE A 25 -11.22 7.31 -0.29
CA PHE A 25 -11.83 7.56 1.01
C PHE A 25 -12.97 6.56 1.28
N ASP A 26 -12.93 5.89 2.42
CA ASP A 26 -13.85 4.80 2.72
C ASP A 26 -15.14 5.27 3.42
N GLU A 27 -16.30 5.04 2.80
CA GLU A 27 -17.60 5.13 3.50
C GLU A 27 -17.86 3.82 4.28
N ARG A 28 -17.47 2.71 3.64
CA ARG A 28 -17.43 1.34 4.16
C ARG A 28 -16.07 0.72 3.81
N PRO A 29 -15.64 -0.36 4.48
CA PRO A 29 -14.32 -0.93 4.21
C PRO A 29 -14.07 -1.27 2.74
N PHE A 30 -12.89 -0.92 2.22
CA PHE A 30 -12.44 -1.38 0.90
C PHE A 30 -11.91 -2.81 1.01
N GLU A 31 -12.61 -3.75 0.40
CA GLU A 31 -12.12 -5.11 0.27
C GLU A 31 -11.09 -5.22 -0.87
N HIS A 32 -10.35 -6.32 -0.91
CA HIS A 32 -9.33 -6.58 -1.93
C HIS A 32 -9.80 -6.32 -3.39
N GLU A 33 -11.03 -6.73 -3.72
CA GLU A 33 -11.63 -6.52 -5.05
C GLU A 33 -11.75 -5.05 -5.45
N PHE A 34 -11.84 -4.14 -4.48
CA PHE A 34 -11.87 -2.71 -4.74
C PHE A 34 -10.51 -2.24 -5.30
N PHE A 35 -9.40 -2.69 -4.73
CA PHE A 35 -8.05 -2.37 -5.23
C PHE A 35 -7.83 -2.93 -6.64
N LEU A 36 -8.36 -4.13 -6.94
CA LEU A 36 -8.38 -4.66 -8.31
C LEU A 36 -9.19 -3.77 -9.26
N ARG A 37 -10.32 -3.23 -8.82
CA ARG A 37 -11.12 -2.28 -9.61
C ARG A 37 -10.35 -1.00 -9.88
N ILE A 38 -9.70 -0.42 -8.87
CA ILE A 38 -8.84 0.76 -9.01
C ILE A 38 -7.72 0.48 -10.01
N GLN A 39 -7.00 -0.64 -9.87
CA GLN A 39 -5.93 -1.02 -10.78
C GLN A 39 -6.38 -1.12 -12.24
N LYS A 40 -7.55 -1.74 -12.50
CA LYS A 40 -8.11 -1.85 -13.85
C LYS A 40 -8.58 -0.51 -14.41
N SER A 41 -9.07 0.37 -13.54
CA SER A 41 -9.59 1.67 -13.95
C SER A 41 -8.54 2.71 -14.23
N PHE A 42 -7.40 2.61 -13.56
CA PHE A 42 -6.30 3.57 -13.65
C PHE A 42 -5.02 2.85 -14.07
N PRO A 43 -4.91 2.40 -15.34
CA PRO A 43 -3.77 1.58 -15.78
C PRO A 43 -2.42 2.32 -15.72
N CYS A 44 -2.45 3.66 -15.68
CA CYS A 44 -1.27 4.52 -15.61
C CYS A 44 -1.17 5.25 -14.26
N LEU A 45 -1.75 4.70 -13.19
CA LEU A 45 -1.69 5.30 -11.86
C LEU A 45 -0.24 5.44 -11.37
N GLU A 46 0.17 6.66 -11.03
CA GLU A 46 1.48 7.02 -10.52
C GLU A 46 1.43 7.29 -9.01
N GLU A 47 0.35 7.88 -8.49
CA GLU A 47 0.20 8.20 -7.07
C GLU A 47 -1.11 7.70 -6.50
N LEU A 48 -1.05 6.99 -5.37
CA LEU A 48 -2.21 6.49 -4.66
C LEU A 48 -2.20 6.94 -3.21
N SER A 49 -3.19 7.75 -2.84
CA SER A 49 -3.45 8.12 -1.45
C SER A 49 -4.67 7.38 -0.93
N VAL A 50 -4.54 6.76 0.24
CA VAL A 50 -5.65 6.06 0.90
C VAL A 50 -5.85 6.65 2.28
N THR A 51 -7.09 6.99 2.59
CA THR A 51 -7.50 7.38 3.94
C THR A 51 -8.67 6.53 4.36
N ASN A 52 -8.50 5.80 5.47
CA ASN A 52 -9.53 4.96 6.03
C ASN A 52 -9.30 4.66 7.51
N HIS A 53 -10.38 4.43 8.25
CA HIS A 53 -10.28 4.14 9.68
C HIS A 53 -10.81 2.76 10.08
N LYS A 54 -11.62 2.14 9.22
CA LYS A 54 -12.25 0.86 9.51
C LYS A 54 -11.42 -0.32 8.99
N PRO A 55 -11.35 -1.45 9.72
CA PRO A 55 -10.75 -2.69 9.23
C PRO A 55 -11.51 -3.25 8.03
N GLN A 56 -10.86 -4.12 7.25
CA GLN A 56 -11.52 -4.89 6.19
C GLN A 56 -12.47 -5.92 6.82
N ASN A 57 -13.67 -6.10 6.26
CA ASN A 57 -14.59 -7.11 6.79
C ASN A 57 -14.20 -8.51 6.31
N ARG A 58 -13.69 -8.60 5.08
CA ARG A 58 -13.31 -9.87 4.46
C ARG A 58 -11.80 -9.95 4.41
N LYS A 59 -11.20 -10.50 5.46
CA LYS A 59 -9.79 -10.88 5.42
C LYS A 59 -9.67 -12.04 4.45
N PRO A 60 -8.94 -11.90 3.32
CA PRO A 60 -8.78 -13.02 2.43
C PRO A 60 -8.04 -14.12 3.19
N HIS A 61 -8.71 -15.25 3.43
CA HIS A 61 -8.05 -16.47 3.88
C HIS A 61 -7.24 -16.96 2.68
N PHE A 62 -6.00 -16.47 2.53
CA PHE A 62 -5.04 -17.04 1.59
C PHE A 62 -4.58 -18.39 2.15
N GLU A 63 -5.44 -19.39 2.04
CA GLU A 63 -5.07 -20.79 2.25
C GLU A 63 -3.89 -21.13 1.34
N SER A 64 -2.91 -21.84 1.90
CA SER A 64 -1.54 -21.99 1.42
C SER A 64 -1.37 -22.86 0.17
N ASN A 65 -2.24 -22.73 -0.84
CA ASN A 65 -2.03 -23.37 -2.12
C ASN A 65 -1.24 -22.43 -3.03
N ASN A 66 0.09 -22.59 -2.98
CA ASN A 66 1.12 -21.78 -3.66
C ASN A 66 0.89 -21.55 -5.17
N HIS A 67 0.00 -22.30 -5.83
CA HIS A 67 -0.17 -22.25 -7.28
C HIS A 67 -1.07 -21.11 -7.79
N ASN A 68 -1.87 -20.46 -6.93
CA ASN A 68 -2.80 -19.40 -7.36
C ASN A 68 -2.45 -17.99 -6.85
N ARG A 69 -1.32 -17.82 -6.15
CA ARG A 69 -0.91 -16.53 -5.55
C ARG A 69 -0.80 -15.38 -6.57
N ASN A 70 -0.35 -15.69 -7.78
CA ASN A 70 -0.17 -14.69 -8.84
C ASN A 70 -1.46 -14.21 -9.52
N LEU A 71 -2.58 -14.92 -9.35
CA LEU A 71 -3.84 -14.59 -10.05
C LEU A 71 -4.62 -13.45 -9.38
N PHE A 72 -4.36 -13.20 -8.10
CA PHE A 72 -5.11 -12.20 -7.31
C PHE A 72 -4.26 -11.01 -6.86
N ALA A 73 -2.94 -11.10 -6.94
CA ALA A 73 -2.09 -9.97 -6.58
C ALA A 73 -2.38 -8.75 -7.48
N VAL A 74 -2.69 -7.61 -6.86
CA VAL A 74 -2.89 -6.34 -7.56
C VAL A 74 -1.55 -5.87 -8.11
N LYS A 75 -1.48 -5.53 -9.40
CA LYS A 75 -0.26 -5.05 -10.05
C LYS A 75 -0.44 -3.61 -10.52
N TYR A 76 0.28 -2.70 -9.90
CA TYR A 76 0.33 -1.30 -10.33
C TYR A 76 1.62 -1.04 -11.10
N SER A 77 1.53 -0.97 -12.42
CA SER A 77 2.72 -0.92 -13.29
C SER A 77 3.47 0.41 -13.26
N PHE A 78 2.82 1.50 -12.86
CA PHE A 78 3.41 2.85 -12.90
C PHE A 78 3.40 3.54 -11.54
N LEU A 79 2.98 2.83 -10.48
CA LEU A 79 2.83 3.43 -9.17
C LEU A 79 4.21 3.78 -8.62
N GLY A 80 4.44 5.08 -8.47
CA GLY A 80 5.66 5.65 -7.91
C GLY A 80 5.46 6.17 -6.50
N GLU A 81 4.24 6.46 -6.08
CA GLU A 81 3.96 6.98 -4.73
C GLU A 81 2.74 6.33 -4.07
N VAL A 82 2.88 5.95 -2.81
CA VAL A 82 1.80 5.44 -1.96
C VAL A 82 1.76 6.21 -0.65
N ASN A 83 0.62 6.87 -0.39
CA ASN A 83 0.36 7.55 0.87
C ASN A 83 -0.68 6.80 1.71
N ILE A 84 -0.22 6.23 2.81
CA ILE A 84 -1.03 5.43 3.74
C ILE A 84 -0.82 5.87 5.20
N LEU A 85 -0.71 7.18 5.45
CA LEU A 85 -0.49 7.72 6.79
C LEU A 85 -1.69 7.55 7.73
N ASN A 86 -2.90 7.63 7.17
CA ASN A 86 -4.15 7.62 7.91
C ASN A 86 -5.02 6.44 7.48
N VAL A 87 -4.42 5.25 7.48
CA VAL A 87 -5.12 3.99 7.16
C VAL A 87 -5.13 3.03 8.34
N HIS A 88 -6.08 2.11 8.34
CA HIS A 88 -6.07 0.93 9.19
C HIS A 88 -5.02 -0.11 8.73
N ASP A 89 -4.44 -0.86 9.65
CA ASP A 89 -3.34 -1.82 9.39
C ASP A 89 -3.68 -2.85 8.29
N ASP A 90 -4.92 -3.32 8.19
CA ASP A 90 -5.38 -4.25 7.12
C ASP A 90 -5.08 -3.72 5.69
N TYR A 91 -5.06 -2.40 5.50
CA TYR A 91 -4.83 -1.74 4.21
C TYR A 91 -3.34 -1.55 3.97
N ILE A 92 -2.57 -1.35 5.02
CA ILE A 92 -1.11 -1.42 4.95
C ILE A 92 -0.71 -2.85 4.53
N GLU A 93 -1.33 -3.88 5.12
CA GLU A 93 -1.11 -5.26 4.67
C GLU A 93 -1.47 -5.42 3.19
N GLN A 94 -2.55 -4.81 2.70
CA GLN A 94 -2.91 -4.86 1.28
C GLN A 94 -1.76 -4.42 0.36
N PHE A 95 -0.97 -3.42 0.74
CA PHE A 95 0.18 -2.96 -0.05
C PHE A 95 1.49 -3.70 0.26
N LEU A 96 1.75 -3.99 1.53
CA LEU A 96 3.03 -4.59 1.94
C LEU A 96 3.07 -6.10 1.73
N PHE A 97 1.94 -6.81 1.68
CA PHE A 97 1.94 -8.25 1.44
C PHE A 97 2.19 -8.57 -0.03
N ASP A 98 3.23 -9.34 -0.29
CA ASP A 98 3.58 -9.83 -1.63
C ASP A 98 2.47 -10.70 -2.27
N THR A 99 1.65 -11.33 -1.44
CA THR A 99 0.46 -12.09 -1.83
C THR A 99 -0.74 -11.23 -2.23
N LYS A 100 -0.78 -9.96 -1.83
CA LYS A 100 -1.92 -9.05 -2.04
C LYS A 100 -1.63 -8.03 -3.14
N THR A 101 -0.42 -7.51 -3.19
CA THR A 101 0.02 -6.52 -4.17
C THR A 101 1.43 -6.86 -4.62
N CYS A 102 1.74 -6.61 -5.88
CA CYS A 102 3.09 -6.63 -6.39
C CYS A 102 3.48 -5.19 -6.71
N LEU A 103 4.32 -4.61 -5.86
CA LEU A 103 4.92 -3.31 -6.12
C LEU A 103 6.07 -3.50 -7.12
N GLN A 104 6.16 -2.59 -8.09
CA GLN A 104 7.33 -2.52 -8.95
C GLN A 104 8.42 -1.66 -8.29
N ASN A 105 9.66 -1.82 -8.74
CA ASN A 105 10.80 -1.06 -8.18
C ASN A 105 10.51 0.44 -8.22
N THR A 106 11.00 1.19 -7.21
CA THR A 106 10.96 2.66 -7.08
C THR A 106 9.69 3.30 -6.51
N VAL A 107 9.02 2.64 -5.58
CA VAL A 107 7.89 3.24 -4.84
C VAL A 107 8.37 4.10 -3.67
N ILE A 108 7.82 5.31 -3.56
CA ILE A 108 7.88 6.18 -2.40
C ILE A 108 6.71 5.82 -1.47
N LEU A 109 6.99 5.53 -0.21
CA LEU A 109 6.00 5.14 0.78
C LEU A 109 5.90 6.15 1.93
N TYR A 110 4.70 6.64 2.22
CA TYR A 110 4.40 7.46 3.40
C TYR A 110 3.59 6.64 4.40
N ILE A 111 4.14 6.43 5.60
CA ILE A 111 3.54 5.54 6.61
C ILE A 111 3.93 5.98 8.05
N LYS A 112 3.09 5.64 9.03
CA LYS A 112 3.43 5.75 10.46
C LYS A 112 4.32 4.59 10.89
N TYR A 113 5.41 4.87 11.61
CA TYR A 113 6.35 3.84 12.04
C TYR A 113 5.69 2.74 12.90
N GLU A 114 4.84 3.14 13.85
CA GLU A 114 4.11 2.21 14.71
C GLU A 114 3.24 1.23 13.89
N SER A 115 2.57 1.72 12.84
CA SER A 115 1.75 0.87 11.98
C SER A 115 2.60 -0.08 11.14
N LEU A 116 3.75 0.40 10.65
CA LEU A 116 4.72 -0.43 9.95
C LEU A 116 5.23 -1.55 10.86
N GLN A 117 5.57 -1.25 12.12
CA GLN A 117 5.98 -2.26 13.10
C GLN A 117 4.88 -3.31 13.35
N ARG A 118 3.63 -2.89 13.56
CA ARG A 118 2.51 -3.84 13.77
C ARG A 118 2.34 -4.79 12.58
N VAL A 119 2.33 -4.27 11.36
CA VAL A 119 2.08 -5.05 10.13
C VAL A 119 3.23 -6.02 9.83
N THR A 120 4.47 -5.56 10.01
CA THR A 120 5.69 -6.37 9.81
C THR A 120 6.02 -7.27 11.00
N HIS A 121 5.22 -7.23 12.07
CA HIS A 121 5.51 -7.89 13.34
C HIS A 121 6.93 -7.56 13.86
N ASN A 122 7.21 -6.27 14.06
CA ASN A 122 8.54 -5.77 14.42
C ASN A 122 9.63 -6.22 13.45
N PHE A 123 9.35 -6.17 12.14
CA PHE A 123 10.30 -6.58 11.10
C PHE A 123 10.72 -8.06 11.19
N THR A 124 9.79 -8.97 11.50
CA THR A 124 10.05 -10.42 11.45
C THR A 124 9.10 -11.18 10.52
N ARG A 125 8.14 -10.51 9.89
CA ARG A 125 7.17 -11.12 8.96
C ARG A 125 7.67 -11.14 7.52
N ASP A 126 8.17 -12.29 7.07
CA ASP A 126 8.77 -12.45 5.72
C ASP A 126 7.82 -12.13 4.55
N ALA A 127 6.51 -12.33 4.73
CA ALA A 127 5.51 -12.05 3.70
C ALA A 127 5.46 -10.57 3.24
N THR A 128 6.05 -9.65 4.01
CA THR A 128 6.15 -8.24 3.60
C THR A 128 7.50 -7.87 3.01
N ARG A 129 8.55 -8.69 3.20
CA ARG A 129 9.93 -8.33 2.84
C ARG A 129 10.09 -8.01 1.35
N ILE A 130 9.43 -8.78 0.46
CA ILE A 130 9.55 -8.60 -0.99
C ILE A 130 9.11 -7.19 -1.40
N ASN A 131 7.91 -6.77 -0.98
CA ASN A 131 7.39 -5.43 -1.33
C ASN A 131 8.14 -4.33 -0.58
N CYS A 132 8.53 -4.53 0.68
CA CYS A 132 9.37 -3.56 1.40
C CYS A 132 10.71 -3.30 0.68
N ALA A 133 11.32 -4.33 0.09
CA ALA A 133 12.55 -4.18 -0.68
C ALA A 133 12.39 -3.42 -2.02
N GLN A 134 11.16 -3.22 -2.50
CA GLN A 134 10.85 -2.42 -3.70
C GLN A 134 10.74 -0.92 -3.40
N ILE A 135 10.65 -0.53 -2.13
CA ILE A 135 10.53 0.86 -1.70
C ILE A 135 11.88 1.55 -1.88
N SER A 136 11.91 2.65 -2.64
CA SER A 136 13.10 3.48 -2.86
C SER A 136 13.20 4.63 -1.87
N LYS A 137 12.08 5.08 -1.31
CA LYS A 137 12.06 6.13 -0.31
C LYS A 137 10.95 5.88 0.71
N LEU A 138 11.31 5.91 1.99
CA LEU A 138 10.41 5.64 3.09
C LEU A 138 10.28 6.88 3.97
N TYR A 139 9.12 7.53 3.94
CA TYR A 139 8.78 8.65 4.82
C TYR A 139 8.03 8.13 6.06
N LEU A 140 8.72 8.18 7.19
CA LEU A 140 8.20 7.75 8.49
C LEU A 140 7.69 8.95 9.31
N TYR A 141 6.48 8.80 9.84
CA TYR A 141 5.83 9.79 10.72
C TYR A 141 5.67 9.22 12.14
N ARG A 142 6.24 9.92 13.15
CA ARG A 142 6.61 9.42 14.51
C ARG A 142 7.63 8.27 14.44
N GLU A 143 8.65 8.07 15.28
CA GLU A 143 9.15 8.63 16.56
C GLU A 143 10.71 8.67 16.50
N SER A 144 11.38 8.95 17.63
CA SER A 144 12.79 9.36 17.78
C SER A 144 13.87 8.28 17.62
N GLU A 145 13.53 6.98 17.59
CA GLU A 145 14.51 5.88 17.45
C GLU A 145 13.92 4.72 16.63
N CYS A 146 14.58 4.33 15.53
CA CYS A 146 14.19 3.19 14.71
C CYS A 146 15.04 1.95 15.03
N SER A 147 14.41 0.78 14.98
CA SER A 147 15.11 -0.51 15.04
C SER A 147 16.11 -0.66 13.89
N ASN A 148 17.28 -1.25 14.18
CA ASN A 148 18.27 -1.65 13.17
C ASN A 148 17.67 -2.61 12.11
N SER A 149 16.64 -3.38 12.45
CA SER A 149 15.96 -4.30 11.53
C SER A 149 15.18 -3.59 10.42
N LEU A 150 14.96 -2.28 10.53
CA LEU A 150 14.31 -1.49 9.48
C LEU A 150 15.12 -1.51 8.18
N GLU A 151 16.45 -1.36 8.26
CA GLU A 151 17.33 -1.36 7.09
C GLU A 151 17.32 -2.70 6.36
N GLU A 152 17.15 -3.81 7.09
CA GLU A 152 17.03 -5.15 6.49
C GLU A 152 15.74 -5.35 5.69
N TYR A 153 14.65 -4.66 6.06
CA TYR A 153 13.37 -4.71 5.33
C TYR A 153 13.34 -3.76 4.15
N PHE A 154 14.09 -2.65 4.24
CA PHE A 154 14.11 -1.59 3.26
C PHE A 154 15.53 -1.34 2.72
N PRO A 155 16.21 -2.36 2.17
CA PRO A 155 17.64 -2.29 1.83
C PRO A 155 17.96 -1.25 0.74
N ASN A 156 16.97 -0.85 -0.05
CA ASN A 156 17.12 0.09 -1.16
C ASN A 156 16.52 1.47 -0.85
N ALA A 157 15.97 1.69 0.35
CA ALA A 157 15.21 2.89 0.65
C ALA A 157 16.08 4.00 1.25
N GLU A 158 15.93 5.21 0.74
CA GLU A 158 16.26 6.43 1.50
C GLU A 158 15.22 6.60 2.62
N ILE A 159 15.63 6.45 3.88
CA ILE A 159 14.74 6.59 5.04
C ILE A 159 14.71 8.06 5.48
N CYS A 160 13.52 8.66 5.49
CA CYS A 160 13.29 10.06 5.83
C CYS A 160 12.33 10.17 7.01
N TYR A 161 12.74 10.92 8.04
CA TYR A 161 11.92 11.16 9.23
C TYR A 161 11.21 12.50 9.13
N ARG A 162 9.89 12.50 9.38
CA ARG A 162 9.11 13.73 9.49
C ARG A 162 8.45 13.81 10.87
N GLN A 163 8.75 14.91 11.57
CA GLN A 163 7.99 15.31 12.75
C GLN A 163 6.74 16.06 12.28
N ILE A 164 5.58 15.69 12.82
CA ILE A 164 4.36 16.49 12.68
C ILE A 164 4.43 17.53 13.80
N TYR A 165 4.54 18.81 13.44
CA TYR A 165 4.31 19.94 14.36
C TYR A 165 2.82 20.18 14.57
#